data_AF-X1P3U6-F1
#
_entry.id   AF-X1P3U6-F1
#
_cell.length_a   1.000
_cell.length_b   1.000
_cell.length_c   1.000
_cell.angle_alpha   90.00
_cell.angle_beta   90.00
_cell.angle_gamma   90.00
#
_symmetry.space_group_name_H-M   'P 1'
#
loop_
_entity.id
_entity.type
_entity.pdbx_description
1 polymer ?
#
loop_
_entity_poly.entity_id
_entity_poly.type
_entity_poly.pdbx_seq_one_letter_code
_entity_poly.pdbx_strand_id
1 'polypeptide(L)'
;MLKYLYKQKMKYSENMGLRAYLLIKVDENIQPKKFDKIIRQINDLNETDFVDAVNRIVDIIAMVEVPVTTKSVVKQIQCIDGVIEVQICEIRGVRYSYNI
;
A
#
# COMPACT_ATOMS: atom_id res chain seq x y z
N MET A 1 24.30 22.14 -9.66
CA MET A 1 24.18 20.85 -8.93
C MET A 1 22.73 20.47 -8.65
N LEU A 2 21.93 21.31 -7.98
CA LEU A 2 20.51 21.06 -7.66
C LEU A 2 19.61 20.70 -8.86
N LYS A 3 19.75 21.40 -10.00
CA LYS A 3 18.99 21.08 -11.24
C LYS A 3 19.29 19.69 -11.80
N TYR A 4 20.51 19.18 -11.61
CA TYR A 4 20.93 17.88 -12.12
C TYR A 4 20.34 16.74 -11.27
N LEU A 5 20.33 16.92 -9.94
CA LEU A 5 19.65 16.02 -9.01
C LEU A 5 18.14 15.99 -9.25
N TYR A 6 17.52 17.14 -9.52
CA TYR A 6 16.09 17.22 -9.84
C TYR A 6 15.74 16.45 -11.13
N LYS A 7 16.56 16.61 -12.18
CA LYS A 7 16.37 15.92 -13.46
C LYS A 7 16.63 14.41 -13.36
N GLN A 8 17.60 13.98 -12.55
CA GLN A 8 17.79 12.56 -12.25
C GLN A 8 16.62 11.97 -11.45
N LYS A 9 16.09 12.69 -10.45
CA LYS A 9 14.98 12.19 -9.60
C LYS A 9 13.66 12.06 -10.36
N MET A 10 13.38 13.00 -11.27
CA MET A 10 12.27 12.92 -12.23
C MET A 10 12.46 11.75 -13.20
N LYS A 11 13.69 11.53 -13.69
CA LYS A 11 14.01 10.38 -14.54
C LYS A 11 13.90 9.05 -13.79
N TYR A 12 14.15 9.04 -12.47
CA TYR A 12 13.92 7.88 -11.61
C TYR A 12 12.43 7.63 -11.34
N SER A 13 11.57 8.66 -11.33
CA SER A 13 10.12 8.46 -11.16
C SER A 13 9.43 7.89 -12.39
N GLU A 14 10.04 7.99 -13.58
CA GLU A 14 9.52 7.37 -14.80
C GLU A 14 9.68 5.84 -14.82
N ASN A 15 10.49 5.27 -13.93
CA ASN A 15 10.78 3.83 -13.83
C ASN A 15 10.28 3.14 -12.54
N MET A 16 9.70 3.88 -11.58
CA MET A 16 9.12 3.25 -10.38
C MET A 16 7.69 2.82 -10.69
N GLY A 17 7.31 1.62 -10.24
CA GLY A 17 5.93 1.16 -10.37
C GLY A 17 4.97 2.14 -9.70
N LEU A 18 3.68 2.07 -10.05
CA LEU A 18 2.64 2.76 -9.29
C LEU A 18 2.69 2.29 -7.84
N ARG A 19 2.85 3.24 -6.93
CA ARG A 19 2.78 2.99 -5.49
C ARG A 19 1.48 3.49 -4.93
N ALA A 20 0.90 2.74 -3.99
CA ALA A 20 -0.29 3.17 -3.28
C ALA A 20 -0.31 2.64 -1.84
N TYR A 21 -0.94 3.42 -0.96
CA TYR A 21 -1.41 2.88 0.30
C TYR A 21 -2.79 2.28 0.10
N LEU A 22 -2.98 1.06 0.58
CA LEU A 22 -4.26 0.38 0.69
C LEU A 22 -4.73 0.51 2.12
N LEU A 23 -5.91 1.11 2.30
CA LEU A 23 -6.57 1.26 3.59
C LEU A 23 -7.64 0.18 3.65
N ILE A 24 -7.49 -0.78 4.56
CA ILE A 24 -8.24 -2.03 4.55
C ILE A 24 -9.03 -2.15 5.85
N LYS A 25 -10.34 -2.35 5.72
CA LYS A 25 -11.21 -2.70 6.84
C LYS A 25 -11.52 -4.18 6.85
N VAL A 26 -11.53 -4.76 8.04
CA VAL A 26 -11.93 -6.13 8.29
C VAL A 26 -13.25 -6.18 9.05
N ASP A 27 -13.85 -7.37 9.13
CA ASP A 27 -15.01 -7.62 9.99
C ASP A 27 -14.68 -7.38 11.46
N GLU A 28 -15.47 -6.54 12.13
CA GLU A 28 -15.32 -6.23 13.56
C GLU A 28 -15.46 -7.46 14.47
N ASN A 29 -16.14 -8.51 13.98
CA ASN A 29 -16.35 -9.76 14.70
C ASN A 29 -15.30 -10.82 14.38
N ILE A 30 -14.25 -10.46 13.62
CA ILE A 30 -13.22 -11.40 13.22
C ILE A 30 -12.44 -11.89 14.45
N GLN A 31 -12.17 -13.20 14.48
CA GLN A 31 -11.34 -13.78 15.54
C GLN A 31 -9.88 -13.30 15.38
N PRO A 32 -9.14 -13.05 16.48
CA PRO A 32 -7.74 -12.59 16.41
C PRO A 32 -6.84 -13.47 15.52
N LYS A 33 -6.98 -14.79 15.60
CA LYS A 33 -6.22 -15.72 14.74
C LYS A 33 -6.52 -15.57 13.25
N LYS A 34 -7.77 -15.22 12.91
CA LYS A 34 -8.17 -14.94 11.53
C LYS A 34 -7.62 -13.58 11.09
N PHE A 35 -7.65 -12.57 11.95
CA PHE A 35 -7.04 -11.27 11.69
C PHE A 35 -5.54 -11.39 11.35
N ASP A 36 -4.77 -12.11 12.18
CA ASP A 36 -3.35 -12.36 11.93
C ASP A 36 -3.12 -13.07 10.59
N LYS A 37 -4.04 -13.97 10.21
CA LYS A 37 -3.99 -14.68 8.93
C LYS A 37 -4.22 -13.72 7.75
N ILE A 38 -5.15 -12.77 7.86
CA ILE A 38 -5.36 -11.73 6.84
C ILE A 38 -4.07 -10.93 6.63
N ILE A 39 -3.45 -10.45 7.71
CA ILE A 39 -2.19 -9.68 7.63
C ILE A 39 -1.11 -10.48 6.90
N ARG A 40 -0.92 -11.75 7.27
CA ARG A 40 0.06 -12.62 6.60
C ARG A 40 -0.25 -12.78 5.12
N GLN A 41 -1.50 -13.05 4.75
CA GLN A 41 -1.90 -13.21 3.35
C GLN A 41 -1.65 -11.96 2.52
N ILE A 42 -1.84 -10.76 3.09
CA ILE A 42 -1.55 -9.49 2.42
C ILE A 42 -0.03 -9.28 2.29
N ASN A 43 0.72 -9.62 3.34
CA ASN A 43 2.17 -9.49 3.38
C ASN A 43 2.89 -10.48 2.45
N ASP A 44 2.27 -11.64 2.17
CA ASP A 44 2.79 -12.66 1.26
C ASP A 44 2.57 -12.31 -0.24
N LEU A 45 1.86 -11.23 -0.55
CA LEU A 45 1.72 -10.75 -1.94
C LEU A 45 3.04 -10.13 -2.41
N ASN A 46 3.48 -10.49 -3.61
CA ASN A 46 4.74 -9.99 -4.19
C ASN A 46 4.76 -8.47 -4.37
N GLU A 47 3.59 -7.88 -4.56
CA GLU A 47 3.40 -6.45 -4.79
C GLU A 47 3.41 -5.64 -3.49
N THR A 48 3.39 -6.29 -2.33
CA THR A 48 3.33 -5.63 -1.02
C THR A 48 4.74 -5.27 -0.54
N ASP A 49 4.95 -4.01 -0.17
CA ASP A 49 6.19 -3.51 0.45
C ASP A 49 6.13 -3.62 1.98
N PHE A 50 5.00 -3.22 2.58
CA PHE A 50 4.74 -3.43 4.01
C PHE A 50 3.26 -3.58 4.32
N VAL A 51 2.97 -4.18 5.48
CA VAL A 51 1.62 -4.30 6.07
C VAL A 51 1.70 -4.03 7.57
N ASP A 52 0.90 -3.08 8.05
CA ASP A 52 0.76 -2.77 9.46
C ASP A 52 -0.69 -2.89 9.91
N ALA A 53 -0.90 -3.53 11.06
CA ALA A 53 -2.14 -3.39 11.81
C ALA A 53 -2.17 -2.00 12.45
N VAL A 54 -3.26 -1.27 12.25
CA VAL A 54 -3.41 0.08 12.79
C VAL A 54 -4.68 0.20 13.61
N ASN A 55 -4.68 1.10 14.58
CA ASN A 55 -5.87 1.41 15.34
C ASN A 55 -6.61 2.57 14.67
N ARG A 56 -7.93 2.44 14.50
CA ARG A 56 -8.94 3.47 14.13
C ARG A 56 -9.53 3.35 12.72
N ILE A 57 -9.35 4.36 11.85
CA ILE A 57 -10.18 4.61 10.66
C ILE A 57 -10.26 3.40 9.72
N VAL A 58 -9.19 2.61 9.70
CA VAL A 58 -9.09 1.28 9.11
C VAL A 58 -8.33 0.37 10.07
N ASP A 59 -8.33 -0.92 9.79
CA ASP A 59 -7.70 -1.93 10.65
C ASP A 59 -6.31 -2.31 10.14
N ILE A 60 -6.09 -2.22 8.83
CA ILE A 60 -4.83 -2.57 8.17
C ILE A 60 -4.46 -1.47 7.17
N ILE A 61 -3.18 -1.10 7.16
CA ILE A 61 -2.57 -0.31 6.09
C ILE A 61 -1.52 -1.18 5.39
N ALA A 62 -1.56 -1.25 4.07
CA ALA A 62 -0.52 -1.88 3.27
C ALA A 62 0.02 -0.89 2.24
N MET A 63 1.34 -0.88 2.00
CA MET A 63 1.90 -0.20 0.83
C MET A 63 2.19 -1.22 -0.24
N VAL A 64 1.78 -0.92 -1.47
CA VAL A 64 2.00 -1.78 -2.63
C VAL A 64 2.75 -1.03 -3.72
N GLU A 65 3.58 -1.74 -4.47
CA GLU A 65 4.22 -1.27 -5.70
C GLU A 65 3.88 -2.23 -6.85
N VAL A 66 3.34 -1.68 -7.93
CA VAL A 66 2.88 -2.44 -9.09
C VAL A 66 3.31 -1.78 -10.40
N PRO A 67 3.62 -2.53 -11.46
CA PRO A 67 4.14 -1.94 -12.69
C PRO A 67 3.10 -1.09 -13.45
N VAL A 68 1.81 -1.42 -13.35
CA VAL A 68 0.76 -0.82 -14.23
C VAL A 68 -0.51 -0.42 -13.50
N THR A 69 -1.03 -1.23 -12.58
CA THR A 69 -2.31 -0.92 -11.90
C THR A 69 -2.41 -1.60 -10.55
N THR A 70 -2.92 -0.87 -9.55
CA THR A 70 -3.18 -1.36 -8.20
C THR A 70 -4.46 -2.18 -8.10
N LYS A 71 -5.30 -2.16 -9.15
CA LYS A 71 -6.60 -2.83 -9.17
C LYS A 71 -6.51 -4.35 -9.02
N SER A 72 -5.45 -4.99 -9.54
CA SER A 72 -5.27 -6.44 -9.40
C SER A 72 -5.03 -6.83 -7.95
N VAL A 73 -4.16 -6.09 -7.25
CA VAL A 73 -3.84 -6.33 -5.84
C VAL A 73 -5.04 -6.07 -4.95
N VAL A 74 -5.79 -4.99 -5.22
CA VAL A 74 -7.03 -4.69 -4.50
C VAL A 74 -8.05 -5.81 -4.63
N LYS A 75 -8.25 -6.36 -5.84
CA LYS A 75 -9.14 -7.50 -6.04
C LYS A 75 -8.69 -8.75 -5.28
N GLN A 76 -7.39 -9.02 -5.24
CA GLN A 76 -6.85 -10.15 -4.46
C GLN A 76 -7.15 -9.99 -2.98
N ILE A 77 -6.93 -8.80 -2.42
CA ILE A 77 -7.18 -8.49 -1.00
C ILE A 77 -8.69 -8.52 -0.70
N GLN A 78 -9.54 -8.04 -1.60
CA GLN A 78 -11.00 -8.12 -1.46
C GLN A 78 -11.55 -9.55 -1.47
N CYS A 79 -10.80 -10.52 -2.02
CA CYS A 79 -11.17 -11.94 -1.98
C CYS A 79 -10.75 -12.64 -0.69
N ILE A 80 -10.06 -11.96 0.23
CA ILE A 80 -9.66 -12.54 1.51
C ILE A 80 -10.88 -12.57 2.45
N ASP A 81 -11.17 -13.75 3.01
CA ASP A 81 -12.24 -13.94 4.02
C ASP A 81 -12.04 -12.98 5.19
N GLY A 82 -13.06 -12.16 5.46
CA GLY A 82 -13.05 -11.18 6.54
C GLY A 82 -12.60 -9.77 6.14
N VAL A 83 -12.19 -9.52 4.89
CA VAL A 83 -11.99 -8.16 4.37
C VAL A 83 -13.33 -7.58 3.90
N ILE A 84 -13.71 -6.42 4.42
CA ILE A 84 -14.99 -5.74 4.11
C ILE A 84 -14.79 -4.63 3.08
N GLU A 85 -13.70 -3.88 3.21
CA GLU A 85 -13.46 -2.69 2.40
C GLU A 85 -11.97 -2.54 2.10
N VAL A 86 -11.66 -2.09 0.89
CA VAL A 86 -10.30 -1.70 0.49
C VAL A 86 -10.38 -0.37 -0.24
N GLN A 87 -9.78 0.67 0.32
CA GLN A 87 -9.63 1.98 -0.31
C GLN A 87 -8.20 2.16 -0.82
N ILE A 88 -8.05 2.91 -1.90
CA ILE A 88 -6.76 3.12 -2.57
C ILE A 88 -6.35 4.59 -2.41
N CYS A 89 -5.15 4.83 -1.91
CA CYS A 89 -4.51 6.13 -1.90
C CYS A 89 -3.25 6.08 -2.79
N GLU A 90 -3.40 6.47 -4.06
CA GLU A 90 -2.30 6.47 -5.03
C GLU A 90 -1.28 7.58 -4.74
N ILE A 91 0.00 7.21 -4.70
CA ILE A 91 1.10 8.14 -4.48
C ILE A 91 1.42 8.83 -5.82
N ARG A 92 1.02 10.10 -5.95
CA ARG A 92 1.28 10.91 -7.15
C ARG A 92 2.65 11.60 -7.15
N GLY A 93 3.32 11.66 -6.00
CA GLY A 93 4.61 12.31 -5.89
C GLY A 93 5.10 12.34 -4.46
N VAL A 94 6.41 12.19 -4.29
CA VAL A 94 7.08 12.26 -2.99
C VAL A 94 7.66 13.65 -2.83
N ARG A 95 7.18 14.42 -1.85
CA ARG A 95 7.79 15.70 -1.47
C ARG A 95 8.93 15.44 -0.50
N TYR A 96 10.11 15.91 -0.87
CA TYR A 96 11.27 15.93 0.01
C TYR A 96 11.33 17.30 0.66
N SER A 97 11.08 17.35 1.96
CA SER A 97 11.36 18.54 2.76
C SER A 97 12.83 18.46 3.17
N TYR A 98 13.66 19.36 2.65
CA TYR A 98 14.99 19.57 3.21
C TYR A 98 14.81 20.46 4.43
N ASN A 99 15.14 19.95 5.62
CA ASN A 99 15.35 20.80 6.78
C ASN A 99 16.59 21.65 6.47
N ILE A 100 16.39 22.94 6.24
CA ILE A 100 17.45 23.95 6.15
C ILE A 100 17.72 24.44 7.57
#